data_AF-A0A840YMH6-F1
#
_entry.id   AF-A0A840YMH6-F1
#
_cell.length_a   1.000
_cell.length_b   1.000
_cell.length_c   1.000
_cell.angle_alpha   90.00
_cell.angle_beta   90.00
_cell.angle_gamma   90.00
#
_symmetry.space_group_name_H-M   'P 1'
#
loop_
_entity.id
_entity.type
_entity.pdbx_description
1 polymer ?
#
loop_
_entity_poly.entity_id
_entity_poly.type
_entity_poly.pdbx_seq_one_letter_code
_entity_poly.pdbx_strand_id
1 'polypeptide(L)'
;MDASAAAEKQRMVRGALNRELDSVASTASDYSRWDDAVDHLYGSVDLPWVRSNFGGAMPLYILGEEGETIYGWLPGASAAPRLESDAPQAFRRLKKGLPRSAGDAYKFKVAPELVTFRGKPAILAASPVVPFTATRKLPSGPMRYVVVVHPIDEALLSSWSRAYELPDLDVTSSLTDEQNGLRLVDRAGRQLASLTWVATAPGRGAAKALVLQLTGAAALFILLSALLARSLFSTHRTLEREHLAAIQTAEERELAWNAARESQLASEMALSQAQEAQAEIRRLSSLQLKEQAERQRDLQSAAFEIADVLSRSVSGLAGQMLAQADALEASAAATVQAVAMQSSEAKSAQENSLESARAMRTIEANVRELAEATQHVHAETVRTQAAITSTDRESDEAVQANTRLLHQLQTIDEASQSIRELAVQTRLLALNAAIEAARAGPSGNGFVVVASEVKGLASRTGQMTGQIGDGIERVQIAARSMNSLITSIHELLADVKSTFATTAIAVDQHQQGASAILHITQNVTTAAEATNEAVSRITAALIDVQNLAVGTRQIGSSVRETAQSLQLELDEIVKRLKSA
;
A
#
# COMPACT_ATOMS: atom_id res chain seq x y z
N MET A 1 19.63 26.33 -7.70
CA MET A 1 18.93 25.14 -8.21
C MET A 1 19.15 23.91 -7.32
N ASP A 2 20.35 23.67 -6.73
CA ASP A 2 20.59 22.51 -5.84
C ASP A 2 19.74 22.43 -4.56
N ALA A 3 19.65 23.52 -3.80
CA ALA A 3 18.97 23.48 -2.50
C ALA A 3 17.47 23.16 -2.61
N SER A 4 16.85 23.46 -3.76
CA SER A 4 15.44 23.13 -4.03
C SER A 4 15.23 21.64 -4.25
N ALA A 5 16.15 20.97 -4.96
CA ALA A 5 16.06 19.53 -5.23
C ALA A 5 16.35 18.70 -3.96
N ALA A 6 17.33 19.11 -3.16
CA ALA A 6 17.61 18.48 -1.87
C ALA A 6 16.41 18.60 -0.91
N ALA A 7 15.81 19.79 -0.81
CA ALA A 7 14.62 20.03 0.00
C ALA A 7 13.40 19.23 -0.50
N GLU A 8 13.28 19.00 -1.81
CA GLU A 8 12.23 18.15 -2.38
C GLU A 8 12.43 16.68 -2.02
N LYS A 9 13.64 16.12 -2.17
CA LYS A 9 13.95 14.74 -1.75
C LYS A 9 13.74 14.54 -0.26
N GLN A 10 14.17 15.48 0.59
CA GLN A 10 13.87 15.45 2.03
C GLN A 10 12.36 15.42 2.33
N ARG A 11 11.56 16.18 1.56
CA ARG A 11 10.10 16.21 1.69
C ARG A 11 9.48 14.87 1.28
N MET A 12 9.98 14.24 0.23
CA MET A 12 9.54 12.92 -0.23
C MET A 12 9.86 11.85 0.81
N VAL A 13 11.09 11.81 1.35
CA VAL A 13 11.48 10.86 2.42
C VAL A 13 10.64 11.08 3.67
N ARG A 14 10.42 12.34 4.07
CA ARG A 14 9.54 12.66 5.20
C ARG A 14 8.09 12.23 4.94
N GLY A 15 7.60 12.40 3.71
CA GLY A 15 6.28 11.93 3.30
C GLY A 15 6.17 10.40 3.31
N ALA A 16 7.22 9.69 2.91
CA ALA A 16 7.29 8.23 2.99
C ALA A 16 7.26 7.76 4.46
N LEU A 17 8.09 8.38 5.31
CA LEU A 17 8.10 8.11 6.75
C LEU A 17 6.74 8.37 7.41
N ASN A 18 6.09 9.49 7.08
CA ASN A 18 4.75 9.79 7.59
C ASN A 18 3.71 8.77 7.14
N ARG A 19 3.78 8.31 5.88
CA ARG A 19 2.90 7.24 5.39
C ARG A 19 3.11 5.92 6.13
N GLU A 20 4.36 5.55 6.41
CA GLU A 20 4.62 4.34 7.20
C GLU A 20 4.15 4.50 8.66
N LEU A 21 4.31 5.69 9.25
CA LEU A 21 3.75 6.00 10.58
C LEU A 21 2.23 5.77 10.59
N ASP A 22 1.52 6.34 9.62
CA ASP A 22 0.06 6.19 9.49
C ASP A 22 -0.35 4.75 9.21
N SER A 23 0.41 4.02 8.37
CA SER A 23 0.15 2.61 8.05
C SER A 23 0.25 1.72 9.29
N VAL A 24 1.31 1.88 10.10
CA VAL A 24 1.50 1.11 11.34
C VAL A 24 0.42 1.47 12.37
N ALA A 25 0.00 2.73 12.43
CA ALA A 25 -1.10 3.17 13.29
C ALA A 25 -2.45 2.54 12.89
N SER A 26 -2.77 2.53 11.59
CA SER A 26 -3.96 1.86 11.06
C SER A 26 -3.91 0.38 11.39
N THR A 27 -2.79 -0.28 11.10
CA THR A 27 -2.61 -1.71 11.40
C THR A 27 -2.84 -2.00 12.89
N ALA A 28 -2.24 -1.22 13.80
CA ALA A 28 -2.47 -1.41 15.22
C ALA A 28 -3.94 -1.20 15.62
N SER A 29 -4.65 -0.27 14.99
CA SER A 29 -6.10 -0.06 15.21
C SER A 29 -6.94 -1.21 14.68
N ASP A 30 -6.65 -1.69 13.47
CA ASP A 30 -7.41 -2.76 12.80
C ASP A 30 -7.29 -4.08 13.57
N TYR A 31 -6.08 -4.41 14.04
CA TYR A 31 -5.84 -5.60 14.86
C TYR A 31 -6.39 -5.47 16.29
N SER A 32 -6.71 -4.27 16.78
CA SER A 32 -7.23 -4.06 18.13
C SER A 32 -8.75 -3.84 18.18
N ARG A 33 -9.42 -3.66 17.03
CA ARG A 33 -10.86 -3.42 16.95
C ARG A 33 -11.56 -4.62 16.33
N TRP A 34 -11.76 -5.63 17.15
CA TRP A 34 -12.29 -6.91 16.70
C TRP A 34 -13.08 -7.57 17.82
N ASP A 35 -14.34 -7.88 17.56
CA ASP A 35 -15.25 -8.44 18.56
C ASP A 35 -14.77 -9.79 19.11
N ASP A 36 -14.24 -10.68 18.27
CA ASP A 36 -13.73 -11.99 18.73
C ASP A 36 -12.46 -11.84 19.57
N ALA A 37 -11.60 -10.87 19.23
CA ALA A 37 -10.40 -10.59 20.01
C ALA A 37 -10.75 -10.18 21.44
N VAL A 38 -11.87 -9.50 21.65
CA VAL A 38 -12.35 -9.16 23.00
C VAL A 38 -12.68 -10.42 23.79
N ASP A 39 -13.32 -11.41 23.18
CA ASP A 39 -13.74 -12.65 23.85
C ASP A 39 -12.57 -13.54 24.24
N HIS A 40 -11.51 -13.56 23.43
CA HIS A 40 -10.35 -14.42 23.65
C HIS A 40 -9.22 -13.74 24.43
N LEU A 41 -9.19 -12.40 24.51
CA LEU A 41 -8.14 -11.64 25.21
C LEU A 41 -8.53 -11.13 26.60
N TYR A 42 -9.83 -10.89 26.85
CA TYR A 42 -10.32 -10.49 28.17
C TYR A 42 -10.65 -11.73 29.03
N GLY A 43 -10.39 -11.65 30.34
CA GLY A 43 -10.51 -12.81 31.24
C GLY A 43 -9.31 -13.75 31.15
N SER A 44 -9.55 -15.06 31.04
CA SER A 44 -8.51 -16.06 30.79
C SER A 44 -8.11 -16.04 29.31
N VAL A 45 -6.89 -15.58 29.02
CA VAL A 45 -6.39 -15.43 27.65
C VAL A 45 -6.29 -16.78 26.95
N ASP A 46 -6.97 -16.92 25.81
CA ASP A 46 -6.92 -18.11 24.95
C ASP A 46 -5.68 -18.08 24.04
N LEU A 47 -4.56 -18.57 24.58
CA LEU A 47 -3.27 -18.55 23.87
C LEU A 47 -3.28 -19.33 22.54
N PRO A 48 -3.92 -20.52 22.40
CA PRO A 48 -4.07 -21.19 21.11
C PRO A 48 -4.77 -20.33 20.05
N TRP A 49 -5.87 -19.67 20.42
CA TRP A 49 -6.57 -18.77 19.50
C TRP A 49 -5.70 -17.57 19.14
N VAL A 50 -5.04 -16.95 20.12
CA VAL A 50 -4.13 -15.82 19.89
C VAL A 50 -3.01 -16.17 18.92
N ARG A 51 -2.37 -17.34 19.06
CA ARG A 51 -1.30 -17.79 18.15
C ARG A 51 -1.77 -17.97 16.71
N SER A 52 -3.04 -18.35 16.54
CA SER A 52 -3.62 -18.61 15.21
C SER A 52 -4.06 -17.33 14.50
N ASN A 53 -4.35 -16.27 15.26
CA ASN A 53 -4.95 -15.03 14.74
C ASN A 53 -4.01 -13.81 14.80
N PHE A 54 -3.06 -13.79 15.73
CA PHE A 54 -2.08 -12.72 15.90
C PHE A 54 -0.69 -13.17 15.44
N GLY A 55 -0.32 -12.75 14.24
CA GLY A 55 0.96 -13.03 13.59
C GLY A 55 1.12 -12.26 12.29
N GLY A 56 2.08 -12.66 11.46
CA GLY A 56 2.30 -12.07 10.14
C GLY A 56 3.72 -11.59 9.90
N ALA A 57 3.87 -10.64 8.98
CA ALA A 57 5.18 -10.14 8.53
C ALA A 57 5.85 -9.15 9.50
N MET A 58 5.08 -8.53 10.40
CA MET A 58 5.58 -7.53 11.35
C MET A 58 5.63 -8.10 12.78
N PRO A 59 6.61 -7.67 13.61
CA PRO A 59 6.55 -7.91 15.04
C PRO A 59 5.27 -7.36 15.67
N LEU A 60 4.65 -8.17 16.52
CA LEU A 60 3.39 -7.85 17.18
C LEU A 60 3.41 -8.32 18.63
N TYR A 61 2.86 -7.54 19.55
CA TYR A 61 2.77 -7.87 20.97
C TYR A 61 1.36 -7.61 21.49
N ILE A 62 0.93 -8.44 22.43
CA ILE A 62 -0.27 -8.21 23.23
C ILE A 62 0.19 -7.92 24.65
N LEU A 63 -0.18 -6.74 25.14
CA LEU A 63 0.16 -6.27 26.48
C LEU A 63 -1.04 -6.35 27.41
N GLY A 64 -0.77 -6.64 28.68
CA GLY A 64 -1.73 -6.46 29.77
C GLY A 64 -1.80 -5.02 30.28
N GLU A 65 -2.65 -4.79 31.27
CA GLU A 65 -2.90 -3.46 31.83
C GLU A 65 -1.66 -2.84 32.49
N GLU A 66 -0.82 -3.67 33.11
CA GLU A 66 0.44 -3.25 33.73
C GLU A 66 1.60 -3.18 32.71
N GLY A 67 1.32 -3.45 31.43
CA GLY A 67 2.23 -3.42 30.31
C GLY A 67 2.99 -4.74 30.09
N GLU A 68 2.84 -5.73 30.95
CA GLU A 68 3.47 -7.03 30.76
C GLU A 68 3.12 -7.63 29.39
N THR A 69 4.13 -8.16 28.69
CA THR A 69 3.88 -8.88 27.44
C THR A 69 3.18 -10.20 27.77
N ILE A 70 1.92 -10.33 27.35
CA ILE A 70 1.11 -11.56 27.45
C ILE A 70 1.45 -12.49 26.29
N TYR A 71 1.59 -11.93 25.09
CA TYR A 71 1.94 -12.64 23.88
C TYR A 71 2.84 -11.77 23.01
N GLY A 72 3.79 -12.39 22.31
CA GLY A 72 4.67 -11.73 21.38
C GLY A 72 4.88 -12.61 20.15
N TRP A 73 4.86 -11.98 18.99
CA TRP A 73 5.17 -12.56 17.70
C TRP A 73 6.32 -11.78 17.07
N LEU A 74 7.35 -12.51 16.62
CA LEU A 74 8.44 -11.94 15.86
C LEU A 74 8.79 -12.94 14.75
N PRO A 75 8.81 -12.50 13.47
CA PRO A 75 9.13 -13.39 12.35
C PRO A 75 10.48 -14.08 12.55
N GLY A 76 10.48 -15.42 12.52
CA GLY A 76 11.69 -16.24 12.63
C GLY A 76 12.29 -16.35 14.03
N ALA A 77 11.62 -15.88 15.09
CA ALA A 77 12.11 -16.01 16.46
C ALA A 77 11.88 -17.42 17.04
N SER A 78 12.90 -17.97 17.71
CA SER A 78 12.83 -19.27 18.40
C SER A 78 12.31 -19.18 19.83
N ALA A 79 12.39 -18.00 20.45
CA ALA A 79 11.89 -17.71 21.79
C ALA A 79 10.72 -16.72 21.73
N ALA A 80 9.81 -16.79 22.70
CA ALA A 80 8.70 -15.86 22.83
C ALA A 80 9.25 -14.43 23.05
N PRO A 81 9.09 -13.52 22.08
CA PRO A 81 9.64 -12.17 22.17
C PRO A 81 8.87 -11.36 23.22
N ARG A 82 9.55 -10.37 23.80
CA ARG A 82 9.02 -9.57 24.91
C ARG A 82 9.34 -8.11 24.67
N LEU A 83 8.31 -7.27 24.63
CA LEU A 83 8.49 -5.84 24.34
C LEU A 83 9.38 -5.16 25.39
N GLU A 84 9.38 -5.66 26.62
CA GLU A 84 10.20 -5.17 27.73
C GLU A 84 11.71 -5.32 27.43
N SER A 85 12.11 -6.38 26.73
CA SER A 85 13.49 -6.60 26.28
C SER A 85 13.76 -5.97 24.91
N ASP A 86 12.78 -6.01 24.01
CA ASP A 86 12.99 -5.62 22.61
C ASP A 86 12.91 -4.10 22.42
N ALA A 87 12.11 -3.37 23.20
CA ALA A 87 12.02 -1.91 23.17
C ALA A 87 11.77 -1.31 24.57
N PRO A 88 12.74 -1.40 25.50
CA PRO A 88 12.55 -1.05 26.92
C PRO A 88 12.15 0.41 27.15
N GLN A 89 12.60 1.34 26.30
CA GLN A 89 12.24 2.75 26.42
C GLN A 89 10.80 3.01 25.95
N ALA A 90 10.41 2.43 24.82
CA ALA A 90 9.05 2.52 24.30
C ALA A 90 8.06 1.89 25.29
N PHE A 91 8.43 0.72 25.82
CA PHE A 91 7.65 0.01 26.83
C PHE A 91 7.30 0.89 28.05
N ARG A 92 8.32 1.55 28.64
CA ARG A 92 8.11 2.48 29.77
C ARG A 92 7.20 3.66 29.46
N ARG A 93 7.19 4.14 28.20
CA ARG A 93 6.32 5.24 27.76
C ARG A 93 4.89 4.77 27.54
N LEU A 94 4.71 3.65 26.84
CA LEU A 94 3.39 3.05 26.59
C LEU A 94 2.65 2.78 27.91
N LYS A 95 3.33 2.26 28.93
CA LYS A 95 2.75 2.05 30.28
C LYS A 95 2.11 3.31 30.89
N LYS A 96 2.57 4.50 30.52
CA LYS A 96 2.04 5.79 30.98
C LYS A 96 0.99 6.40 30.05
N GLY A 97 1.02 6.07 28.77
CA GLY A 97 0.21 6.72 27.73
C GLY A 97 -1.04 5.96 27.30
N LEU A 98 -1.16 4.67 27.66
CA LEU A 98 -2.28 3.84 27.28
C LEU A 98 -3.52 4.03 28.20
N PRO A 99 -4.73 3.94 27.64
CA PRO A 99 -5.97 4.22 28.37
C PRO A 99 -6.32 3.09 29.35
N ARG A 100 -6.61 3.44 30.61
CA ARG A 100 -6.94 2.48 31.67
C ARG A 100 -8.45 2.27 31.89
N SER A 101 -9.28 2.97 31.15
CA SER A 101 -10.74 2.87 31.25
C SER A 101 -11.34 2.57 29.88
N ALA A 102 -12.46 1.84 29.87
CA ALA A 102 -13.19 1.55 28.64
C ALA A 102 -13.61 2.84 27.90
N GLY A 103 -14.06 3.86 28.64
CA GLY A 103 -14.48 5.14 28.07
C GLY A 103 -13.35 5.88 27.35
N ASP A 104 -12.13 5.83 27.89
CA ASP A 104 -10.95 6.44 27.26
C ASP A 104 -10.45 5.58 26.09
N ALA A 105 -10.62 4.26 26.16
CA ALA A 105 -10.21 3.33 25.11
C ALA A 105 -10.96 3.57 23.79
N TYR A 106 -12.28 3.79 23.83
CA TYR A 106 -13.06 4.11 22.62
C TYR A 106 -12.68 5.44 21.98
N LYS A 107 -12.17 6.39 22.77
CA LYS A 107 -11.74 7.72 22.31
C LYS A 107 -10.25 7.78 21.98
N PHE A 108 -9.52 6.70 22.22
CA PHE A 108 -8.08 6.67 22.07
C PHE A 108 -7.70 6.82 20.59
N LYS A 109 -6.87 7.82 20.30
CA LYS A 109 -6.27 7.99 18.98
C LYS A 109 -4.92 7.28 18.98
N VAL A 110 -4.79 6.26 18.13
CA VAL A 110 -3.51 5.58 17.91
C VAL A 110 -2.52 6.60 17.37
N ALA A 111 -1.43 6.81 18.10
CA ALA A 111 -0.36 7.70 17.72
C ALA A 111 0.91 6.86 17.52
N PRO A 112 1.39 6.70 16.28
CA PRO A 112 2.63 5.97 16.02
C PRO A 112 3.81 6.80 16.54
N GLU A 113 4.86 6.13 17.02
CA GLU A 113 6.10 6.77 17.45
C GLU A 113 7.33 6.07 16.90
N LEU A 114 8.38 6.86 16.66
CA LEU A 114 9.71 6.33 16.39
C LEU A 114 10.36 5.88 17.69
N VAL A 115 10.90 4.66 17.67
CA VAL A 115 11.49 3.98 18.81
C VAL A 115 12.79 3.28 18.44
N THR A 116 13.58 2.92 19.45
CA THR A 116 14.65 1.93 19.29
C THR A 116 14.08 0.55 19.60
N PHE A 117 14.12 -0.35 18.63
CA PHE A 117 13.70 -1.74 18.74
C PHE A 117 14.90 -2.64 18.41
N ARG A 118 15.33 -3.45 19.36
CA ARG A 118 16.50 -4.35 19.27
C ARG A 118 17.76 -3.65 18.74
N GLY A 119 17.98 -2.40 19.15
CA GLY A 119 19.13 -1.58 18.77
C GLY A 119 19.00 -0.84 17.44
N LYS A 120 17.92 -1.02 16.68
CA LYS A 120 17.66 -0.35 15.40
C LYS A 120 16.45 0.60 15.50
N PRO A 121 16.34 1.64 14.65
CA PRO A 121 15.15 2.47 14.60
C PRO A 121 13.96 1.66 14.07
N ALA A 122 12.79 1.90 14.65
CA ALA A 122 11.54 1.28 14.26
C ALA A 122 10.38 2.23 14.49
N ILE A 123 9.27 1.96 13.81
CA ILE A 123 7.98 2.59 14.07
C ILE A 123 7.19 1.66 14.98
N LEU A 124 6.58 2.20 16.01
CA LEU A 124 5.74 1.47 16.94
C LEU A 124 4.39 2.17 17.08
N ALA A 125 3.30 1.41 17.00
CA ALA A 125 1.98 1.89 17.36
C ALA A 125 1.31 0.91 18.34
N ALA A 126 0.54 1.47 19.27
CA ALA A 126 -0.18 0.70 20.28
C ALA A 126 -1.64 1.15 20.32
N SER A 127 -2.56 0.18 20.44
CA SER A 127 -3.99 0.44 20.44
C SER A 127 -4.71 -0.45 21.45
N PRO A 128 -5.67 0.06 22.23
CA PRO A 128 -6.47 -0.75 23.14
C PRO A 128 -7.36 -1.72 22.36
N VAL A 129 -7.49 -2.93 22.89
CA VAL A 129 -8.42 -3.93 22.36
C VAL A 129 -9.84 -3.52 22.76
N VAL A 130 -10.68 -3.23 21.78
CA VAL A 130 -12.08 -2.82 22.01
C VAL A 130 -12.99 -3.50 20.98
N PRO A 131 -14.28 -3.70 21.31
CA PRO A 131 -15.25 -4.19 20.34
C PRO A 131 -15.32 -3.29 19.12
N PHE A 132 -15.46 -3.89 17.95
CA PHE A 132 -15.80 -3.19 16.72
C PHE A 132 -17.25 -2.72 16.77
N THR A 133 -18.15 -3.56 17.31
CA THR A 133 -19.58 -3.28 17.34
C THR A 133 -19.95 -2.33 18.49
N ALA A 134 -20.56 -1.19 18.16
CA ALA A 134 -20.87 -0.11 19.11
C ALA A 134 -21.86 -0.50 20.23
N THR A 135 -22.66 -1.54 20.04
CA THR A 135 -23.63 -2.04 21.03
C THR A 135 -22.99 -2.99 22.05
N ARG A 136 -21.79 -3.52 21.76
CA ARG A 136 -21.07 -4.45 22.63
C ARG A 136 -20.28 -3.68 23.68
N LYS A 137 -20.53 -3.98 24.96
CA LYS A 137 -19.77 -3.42 26.09
C LYS A 137 -18.47 -4.18 26.28
N LEU A 138 -17.40 -3.45 26.56
CA LEU A 138 -16.12 -4.04 26.98
C LEU A 138 -16.34 -4.87 28.27
N PRO A 139 -15.84 -6.12 28.34
CA PRO A 139 -15.94 -6.95 29.55
C PRO A 139 -15.28 -6.28 30.75
N SER A 140 -15.78 -6.56 31.96
CA SER A 140 -15.12 -6.12 33.19
C SER A 140 -13.81 -6.88 33.39
N GLY A 141 -12.68 -6.17 33.42
CA GLY A 141 -11.36 -6.77 33.63
C GLY A 141 -10.23 -5.81 33.23
N PRO A 142 -8.97 -6.25 33.41
CA PRO A 142 -7.80 -5.46 33.04
C PRO A 142 -7.75 -5.22 31.53
N MET A 143 -7.38 -4.00 31.13
CA MET A 143 -7.25 -3.63 29.71
C MET A 143 -6.24 -4.50 28.97
N ARG A 144 -6.43 -4.61 27.65
CA ARG A 144 -5.54 -5.29 26.72
C ARG A 144 -5.14 -4.35 25.61
N TYR A 145 -3.92 -4.49 25.11
CA TYR A 145 -3.41 -3.64 24.04
C TYR A 145 -2.70 -4.48 22.99
N VAL A 146 -2.91 -4.14 21.73
CA VAL A 146 -2.10 -4.64 20.61
C VAL A 146 -1.03 -3.60 20.32
N VAL A 147 0.21 -4.07 20.18
CA VAL A 147 1.37 -3.26 19.79
C VAL A 147 1.96 -3.83 18.52
N VAL A 148 2.02 -3.03 17.48
CA VAL A 148 2.64 -3.39 16.20
C VAL A 148 3.94 -2.61 16.07
N VAL A 149 4.99 -3.30 15.64
CA VAL A 149 6.31 -2.69 15.41
C VAL A 149 6.73 -2.96 13.97
N HIS A 150 7.08 -1.90 13.25
CA HIS A 150 7.70 -2.01 11.93
C HIS A 150 9.16 -1.53 12.01
N PRO A 151 10.14 -2.45 11.98
CA PRO A 151 11.55 -2.09 11.91
C PRO A 151 11.85 -1.28 10.65
N ILE A 152 12.66 -0.22 10.77
CA ILE A 152 13.23 0.46 9.62
C ILE A 152 14.49 -0.33 9.23
N ASP A 153 14.27 -1.38 8.45
CA ASP A 153 15.30 -2.33 8.02
C ASP A 153 15.70 -2.12 6.55
N GLU A 154 16.67 -2.92 6.10
CA GLU A 154 17.21 -2.85 4.76
C GLU A 154 16.15 -3.10 3.67
N ALA A 155 15.12 -3.91 3.96
CA ALA A 155 14.05 -4.18 3.02
C ALA A 155 13.17 -2.93 2.81
N LEU A 156 12.80 -2.24 3.90
CA LEU A 156 12.04 -0.99 3.83
C LEU A 156 12.86 0.12 3.14
N LEU A 157 14.14 0.26 3.52
CA LEU A 157 15.04 1.24 2.92
C LEU A 157 15.26 0.97 1.42
N SER A 158 15.41 -0.29 1.02
CA SER A 158 15.52 -0.68 -0.40
C SER A 158 14.24 -0.39 -1.20
N SER A 159 13.07 -0.52 -0.57
CA SER A 159 11.80 -0.12 -1.16
C SER A 159 11.78 1.39 -1.42
N TRP A 160 12.13 2.19 -0.42
CA TRP A 160 12.18 3.65 -0.55
C TRP A 160 13.27 4.12 -1.52
N SER A 161 14.44 3.49 -1.52
CA SER A 161 15.53 3.78 -2.44
C SER A 161 15.08 3.66 -3.90
N ARG A 162 14.37 2.59 -4.24
CA ARG A 162 13.79 2.38 -5.58
C ARG A 162 12.64 3.33 -5.87
N ALA A 163 11.72 3.51 -4.93
CA ALA A 163 10.52 4.32 -5.14
C ALA A 163 10.82 5.82 -5.31
N TYR A 164 11.88 6.32 -4.66
CA TYR A 164 12.20 7.76 -4.63
C TYR A 164 13.55 8.10 -5.27
N GLU A 165 14.21 7.15 -5.92
CA GLU A 165 15.54 7.31 -6.54
C GLU A 165 16.58 7.89 -5.54
N LEU A 166 16.72 7.22 -4.39
CA LEU A 166 17.64 7.61 -3.34
C LEU A 166 18.79 6.59 -3.29
N PRO A 167 19.89 6.81 -4.04
CA PRO A 167 21.02 5.89 -4.02
C PRO A 167 21.69 5.87 -2.65
N ASP A 168 22.10 4.67 -2.24
CA ASP A 168 22.74 4.39 -0.95
C ASP A 168 21.97 4.95 0.26
N LEU A 169 20.64 4.82 0.24
CA LEU A 169 19.80 5.19 1.38
C LEU A 169 20.10 4.25 2.56
N ASP A 170 20.67 4.82 3.62
CA ASP A 170 21.09 4.07 4.81
C ASP A 170 20.74 4.80 6.11
N VAL A 171 20.82 4.07 7.23
CA VAL A 171 20.60 4.55 8.60
C VAL A 171 21.95 4.73 9.30
N THR A 172 22.27 5.96 9.64
CA THR A 172 23.49 6.34 10.37
C THR A 172 23.18 6.86 11.77
N SER A 173 24.17 6.83 12.67
CA SER A 173 24.03 7.33 14.04
C SER A 173 24.03 8.86 14.14
N SER A 174 24.68 9.54 13.18
CA SER A 174 24.78 11.00 13.11
C SER A 174 24.49 11.51 11.70
N LEU A 175 23.83 12.66 11.62
CA LEU A 175 23.58 13.34 10.36
C LEU A 175 24.85 14.11 9.96
N THR A 176 25.59 13.61 8.97
CA THR A 176 26.81 14.26 8.45
C THR A 176 26.52 15.36 7.45
N ASP A 177 25.42 15.25 6.70
CA ASP A 177 24.96 16.23 5.70
C ASP A 177 23.49 16.60 5.97
N GLU A 178 23.24 17.85 6.34
CA GLU A 178 21.88 18.35 6.60
C GLU A 178 21.03 18.47 5.34
N GLN A 179 21.63 18.47 4.14
CA GLN A 179 20.90 18.58 2.88
C GLN A 179 20.42 17.22 2.36
N ASN A 180 21.21 16.17 2.59
CA ASN A 180 20.95 14.81 2.07
C ASN A 180 20.71 13.80 3.18
N GLY A 181 19.98 14.22 4.20
CA GLY A 181 19.51 13.31 5.22
C GLY A 181 18.32 13.83 6.01
N LEU A 182 17.73 12.93 6.81
CA LEU A 182 16.57 13.19 7.66
C LEU A 182 16.82 12.61 9.05
N ARG A 183 16.79 13.46 10.08
CA ARG A 183 16.88 13.00 11.48
C ARG A 183 15.62 12.23 11.87
N LEU A 184 15.80 11.03 12.40
CA LEU A 184 14.74 10.26 13.05
C LEU A 184 14.74 10.61 14.53
N VAL A 185 13.68 11.27 14.99
CA VAL A 185 13.54 11.71 16.38
C VAL A 185 12.38 11.00 17.05
N ASP A 186 12.54 10.66 18.32
CA ASP A 186 11.43 10.15 19.12
C ASP A 186 10.46 11.27 19.51
N ARG A 187 9.35 10.91 20.15
CA ARG A 187 8.32 11.86 20.60
C ARG A 187 8.84 12.89 21.61
N ALA A 188 9.95 12.63 22.29
CA ALA A 188 10.60 13.57 23.20
C ALA A 188 11.63 14.47 22.50
N GLY A 189 11.77 14.36 21.16
CA GLY A 189 12.72 15.12 20.36
C GLY A 189 14.15 14.57 20.42
N ARG A 190 14.37 13.39 21.01
CA ARG A 190 15.69 12.77 21.07
C ARG A 190 16.00 12.07 19.75
N GLN A 191 17.16 12.34 19.19
CA GLN A 191 17.60 11.69 17.96
C GLN A 191 17.87 10.20 18.21
N LEU A 192 17.24 9.35 17.40
CA LEU A 192 17.42 7.90 17.43
C LEU A 192 18.43 7.45 16.37
N ALA A 193 18.31 8.02 15.16
CA ALA A 193 19.18 7.75 14.03
C ALA A 193 19.00 8.87 12.98
N SER A 194 19.71 8.76 11.86
CA SER A 194 19.56 9.63 10.71
C SER A 194 19.49 8.79 9.44
N LEU A 195 18.52 9.09 8.57
CA LEU A 195 18.52 8.58 7.21
C LEU A 195 19.43 9.45 6.38
N THR A 196 20.34 8.85 5.61
CA THR A 196 21.27 9.56 4.71
C THR A 196 21.26 8.92 3.34
N TRP A 197 21.39 9.72 2.28
CA TRP A 197 21.48 9.25 0.90
C TRP A 197 22.51 10.08 0.12
N VAL A 198 22.98 9.55 -1.01
CA VAL A 198 23.92 10.27 -1.87
C VAL A 198 23.16 11.27 -2.75
N ALA A 199 23.66 12.51 -2.83
CA ALA A 199 23.11 13.53 -3.71
C ALA A 199 23.29 13.12 -5.19
N THR A 200 22.17 12.85 -5.88
CA THR A 200 22.16 12.72 -7.34
C THR A 200 22.23 14.11 -7.96
N ALA A 201 23.33 14.45 -8.63
CA ALA A 201 23.45 15.68 -9.40
C ALA A 201 23.42 15.40 -10.91
N PRO A 202 22.25 15.18 -11.53
CA PRO A 202 22.17 15.17 -12.99
C PRO A 202 22.45 16.58 -13.52
N GLY A 203 23.46 16.71 -14.39
CA GLY A 203 23.61 17.87 -15.28
C GLY A 203 24.72 18.89 -14.97
N ARG A 204 25.32 18.94 -13.77
CA ARG A 204 26.38 19.93 -13.49
C ARG A 204 27.71 19.65 -14.20
N GLY A 205 28.06 18.37 -14.39
CA GLY A 205 29.24 17.99 -15.15
C GLY A 205 29.10 18.34 -16.63
N ALA A 206 27.95 18.02 -17.22
CA ALA A 206 27.64 18.31 -18.62
C ALA A 206 27.57 19.82 -18.90
N ALA A 207 26.90 20.60 -18.04
CA ALA A 207 26.79 22.06 -18.22
C ALA A 207 28.12 22.81 -18.06
N LYS A 208 28.98 22.41 -17.10
CA LYS A 208 30.32 23.02 -16.94
C LYS A 208 31.25 22.68 -18.11
N ALA A 209 31.19 21.45 -18.61
CA ALA A 209 31.95 21.05 -19.79
C ALA A 209 31.52 21.85 -21.03
N LEU A 210 30.21 22.03 -21.24
CA LEU A 210 29.68 22.76 -22.38
C LEU A 210 30.08 24.25 -22.37
N VAL A 211 29.97 24.91 -21.22
CA VAL A 211 30.33 26.35 -21.09
C VAL A 211 31.83 26.56 -21.27
N LEU A 212 32.68 25.69 -20.71
CA LEU A 212 34.14 25.79 -20.87
C LEU A 212 34.59 25.54 -22.32
N GLN A 213 33.91 24.62 -23.02
CA GLN A 213 34.19 24.35 -24.44
C GLN A 213 33.75 25.49 -25.33
N LEU A 214 32.58 26.09 -25.08
CA LEU A 214 32.08 27.23 -25.85
C LEU A 214 32.94 28.49 -25.61
N THR A 215 33.39 28.76 -24.38
CA THR A 215 34.29 29.89 -24.10
C THR A 215 35.69 29.64 -24.67
N GLY A 216 36.19 28.42 -24.64
CA GLY A 216 37.45 28.03 -25.30
C GLY A 216 37.41 28.22 -26.81
N ALA A 217 36.33 27.79 -27.46
CA ALA A 217 36.12 27.98 -28.91
C ALA A 217 36.02 29.46 -29.29
N ALA A 218 35.29 30.26 -28.52
CA ALA A 218 35.17 31.70 -28.74
C ALA A 218 36.51 32.45 -28.55
N ALA A 219 37.28 32.11 -27.51
CA ALA A 219 38.58 32.72 -27.26
C ALA A 219 39.59 32.39 -28.37
N LEU A 220 39.58 31.15 -28.86
CA LEU A 220 40.43 30.72 -29.97
C LEU A 220 40.07 31.45 -31.28
N PHE A 221 38.77 31.63 -31.55
CA PHE A 221 38.28 32.38 -32.71
C PHE A 221 38.70 33.86 -32.67
N ILE A 222 38.62 34.51 -31.52
CA ILE A 222 39.06 35.89 -31.33
C ILE A 222 40.59 36.01 -31.49
N LEU A 223 41.35 35.05 -30.95
CA LEU A 223 42.82 35.03 -31.08
C LEU A 223 43.27 34.86 -32.54
N LEU A 224 42.66 33.95 -33.28
CA LEU A 224 42.92 33.73 -34.70
C LEU A 224 42.53 34.96 -35.54
N SER A 225 41.38 35.58 -35.25
CA SER A 225 40.93 36.81 -35.91
C SER A 225 41.89 37.97 -35.65
N ALA A 226 42.41 38.11 -34.42
CA ALA A 226 43.38 39.13 -34.05
C ALA A 226 44.76 38.91 -34.69
N LEU A 227 45.21 37.65 -34.84
CA LEU A 227 46.45 37.31 -35.54
C LEU A 227 46.36 37.59 -37.04
N LEU A 228 45.22 37.28 -37.68
CA LEU A 228 44.94 37.64 -39.07
C LEU A 228 44.90 39.16 -39.27
N ALA A 229 44.21 39.89 -38.39
CA ALA A 229 44.17 41.35 -38.44
C ALA A 229 45.57 41.98 -38.25
N ARG A 230 46.38 41.45 -37.32
CA ARG A 230 47.75 41.91 -37.08
C ARG A 230 48.68 41.64 -38.27
N SER A 231 48.52 40.49 -38.92
CA SER A 231 49.28 40.11 -40.12
C SER A 231 48.94 40.99 -41.33
N LEU A 232 47.67 41.35 -41.50
CA LEU A 232 47.21 42.25 -42.57
C LEU A 232 47.63 43.71 -42.31
N PHE A 233 47.63 44.15 -41.04
CA PHE A 233 48.04 45.52 -40.69
C PHE A 233 49.57 45.75 -40.71
N SER A 234 50.37 44.72 -40.41
CA SER A 234 51.84 44.81 -40.44
C SER A 234 52.39 44.86 -41.87
N THR A 235 51.73 44.19 -42.82
CA THR A 235 52.06 44.17 -44.24
C THR A 235 51.62 45.44 -44.97
N HIS A 236 50.53 46.08 -44.54
CA HIS A 236 50.11 47.36 -45.10
C HIS A 236 51.03 48.53 -44.68
N ARG A 237 51.58 48.51 -43.46
CA ARG A 237 52.51 49.55 -42.94
C ARG A 237 53.93 49.51 -43.49
N THR A 238 54.32 48.41 -44.14
CA THR A 238 55.66 48.26 -44.75
C THR A 238 55.69 48.72 -46.21
N LEU A 239 54.55 48.65 -46.92
CA LEU A 239 54.41 49.13 -48.31
C LEU A 239 54.22 50.65 -48.44
N GLU A 240 53.67 51.34 -47.44
CA GLU A 240 53.59 52.82 -47.45
C GLU A 240 54.93 53.52 -47.14
N ARG A 241 55.90 52.80 -46.55
CA ARG A 241 57.20 53.39 -46.15
C ARG A 241 58.29 53.34 -47.22
N GLU A 242 58.11 52.57 -48.30
CA GLU A 242 59.08 52.50 -49.41
C GLU A 242 58.63 53.23 -50.69
N HIS A 243 57.33 53.51 -50.86
CA HIS A 243 56.84 54.27 -52.03
C HIS A 243 56.89 55.81 -51.86
N LEU A 244 57.15 56.32 -50.66
CA LEU A 244 57.26 57.76 -50.36
C LEU A 244 58.70 58.29 -50.27
N ALA A 245 59.71 57.45 -50.53
CA ALA A 245 61.13 57.84 -50.54
C ALA A 245 61.80 57.75 -51.93
N ALA A 246 61.04 57.50 -52.99
CA ALA A 246 61.55 57.36 -54.37
C ALA A 246 61.08 58.47 -55.34
N ILE A 247 60.53 59.58 -54.83
CA ILE A 247 60.09 60.74 -55.65
C ILE A 247 60.65 62.05 -55.06
N GLN A 248 61.95 62.09 -54.74
CA GLN A 248 62.68 63.33 -54.49
C GLN A 248 64.16 63.17 -54.83
N THR A 249 64.48 63.14 -56.14
CA THR A 249 65.74 63.66 -56.70
C THR A 249 65.71 63.48 -58.22
N ALA A 250 65.26 64.49 -58.97
CA ALA A 250 65.73 64.79 -60.34
C ALA A 250 64.92 65.94 -60.93
N GLU A 251 65.18 67.16 -60.44
CA GLU A 251 64.80 68.46 -61.05
C GLU A 251 65.31 69.50 -60.04
N GLU A 252 66.28 70.37 -60.28
CA GLU A 252 66.94 70.87 -61.47
C GLU A 252 68.36 71.29 -61.05
N ARG A 253 69.34 71.10 -61.94
CA ARG A 253 70.30 72.14 -62.36
C ARG A 253 71.48 71.50 -63.09
N GLU A 254 72.07 72.05 -64.13
CA GLU A 254 71.76 73.15 -65.05
C GLU A 254 72.98 73.17 -65.98
N LEU A 255 72.74 73.03 -67.28
CA LEU A 255 73.46 73.64 -68.40
C LEU A 255 74.93 74.07 -68.18
N ALA A 256 75.86 73.32 -68.77
CA ALA A 256 77.12 73.88 -69.27
C ALA A 256 77.50 73.23 -70.63
N TRP A 257 76.97 73.86 -71.67
CA TRP A 257 77.59 74.10 -72.98
C TRP A 257 78.19 72.95 -73.79
N ASN A 258 77.54 72.74 -74.93
CA ASN A 258 78.02 72.11 -76.14
C ASN A 258 79.48 72.48 -76.52
N ALA A 259 80.26 71.46 -76.88
CA ALA A 259 81.18 71.36 -78.02
C ALA A 259 82.57 70.83 -77.65
N ALA A 260 82.82 69.55 -77.97
CA ALA A 260 84.00 69.10 -78.72
C ALA A 260 84.14 67.59 -78.56
N ARG A 261 83.68 66.89 -79.59
CA ARG A 261 84.15 65.58 -80.03
C ARG A 261 85.67 65.49 -79.92
N GLU A 262 86.17 64.69 -78.97
CA GLU A 262 87.36 63.81 -79.09
C GLU A 262 87.76 63.24 -77.72
N SER A 263 87.52 61.95 -77.49
CA SER A 263 88.55 60.99 -77.09
C SER A 263 87.91 59.72 -76.50
N GLN A 264 88.24 58.62 -77.15
CA GLN A 264 87.60 57.32 -77.16
C GLN A 264 87.99 56.44 -75.94
N LEU A 265 88.21 57.03 -74.76
CA LEU A 265 88.77 56.34 -73.58
C LEU A 265 87.84 56.33 -72.33
N ALA A 266 86.67 56.99 -72.38
CA ALA A 266 85.70 56.96 -71.26
C ALA A 266 84.76 55.74 -71.29
N SER A 267 84.74 54.96 -72.39
CA SER A 267 83.83 53.81 -72.54
C SER A 267 84.21 52.61 -71.67
N GLU A 268 85.46 52.48 -71.21
CA GLU A 268 85.89 51.34 -70.37
C GLU A 268 85.47 51.52 -68.90
N MET A 269 85.54 52.73 -68.33
CA MET A 269 85.09 52.98 -66.94
C MET A 269 83.57 52.95 -66.80
N ALA A 270 82.83 53.39 -67.83
CA ALA A 270 81.37 53.30 -67.86
C ALA A 270 80.88 51.84 -67.95
N LEU A 271 81.63 50.96 -68.64
CA LEU A 271 81.32 49.53 -68.70
C LEU A 271 81.62 48.82 -67.36
N SER A 272 82.72 49.18 -66.69
CA SER A 272 83.06 48.66 -65.35
C SER A 272 82.02 49.04 -64.30
N GLN A 273 81.60 50.32 -64.26
CA GLN A 273 80.54 50.78 -63.35
C GLN A 273 79.16 50.17 -63.68
N ALA A 274 78.85 49.99 -64.97
CA ALA A 274 77.62 49.32 -65.38
C ALA A 274 77.62 47.82 -65.01
N GLN A 275 78.77 47.13 -65.11
CA GLN A 275 78.92 45.73 -64.71
C GLN A 275 78.82 45.54 -63.19
N GLU A 276 79.41 46.44 -62.40
CA GLU A 276 79.26 46.43 -60.92
C GLU A 276 77.82 46.74 -60.50
N ALA A 277 77.16 47.74 -61.11
CA ALA A 277 75.76 48.02 -60.87
C ALA A 277 74.85 46.84 -61.26
N GLN A 278 75.12 46.15 -62.37
CA GLN A 278 74.39 44.94 -62.76
C GLN A 278 74.64 43.77 -61.80
N ALA A 279 75.87 43.62 -61.30
CA ALA A 279 76.21 42.58 -60.32
C ALA A 279 75.48 42.83 -58.99
N GLU A 280 75.38 44.08 -58.55
CA GLU A 280 74.66 44.46 -57.33
C GLU A 280 73.14 44.31 -57.48
N ILE A 281 72.57 44.69 -58.63
CA ILE A 281 71.15 44.43 -58.94
C ILE A 281 70.86 42.92 -58.97
N ARG A 282 71.75 42.10 -59.54
CA ARG A 282 71.62 40.63 -59.51
C ARG A 282 71.73 40.06 -58.10
N ARG A 283 72.63 40.61 -57.27
CA ARG A 283 72.78 40.20 -55.87
C ARG A 283 71.53 40.53 -55.06
N LEU A 284 71.04 41.77 -55.15
CA LEU A 284 69.82 42.22 -54.46
C LEU A 284 68.58 41.47 -54.94
N SER A 285 68.40 41.26 -56.25
CA SER A 285 67.29 40.44 -56.77
C SER A 285 67.40 38.98 -56.34
N SER A 286 68.61 38.40 -56.26
CA SER A 286 68.80 37.03 -55.74
C SER A 286 68.50 36.93 -54.23
N LEU A 287 68.78 37.98 -53.45
CA LEU A 287 68.44 38.06 -52.04
C LEU A 287 66.93 38.23 -51.86
N GLN A 288 66.28 39.12 -52.63
CA GLN A 288 64.82 39.26 -52.63
C GLN A 288 64.12 37.97 -53.04
N LEU A 289 64.60 37.26 -54.06
CA LEU A 289 64.06 35.97 -54.47
C LEU A 289 64.22 34.90 -53.39
N LYS A 290 65.36 34.89 -52.67
CA LYS A 290 65.56 33.99 -51.52
C LYS A 290 64.63 34.36 -50.36
N GLU A 291 64.50 35.63 -50.03
CA GLU A 291 63.66 36.12 -48.95
C GLU A 291 62.15 35.94 -49.26
N GLN A 292 61.76 36.04 -50.53
CA GLN A 292 60.42 35.66 -51.00
C GLN A 292 60.22 34.15 -50.94
N ALA A 293 61.20 33.34 -51.37
CA ALA A 293 61.11 31.88 -51.31
C ALA A 293 61.05 31.36 -49.86
N GLU A 294 61.79 31.98 -48.93
CA GLU A 294 61.74 31.70 -47.50
C GLU A 294 60.38 32.11 -46.90
N ARG A 295 59.90 33.34 -47.17
CA ARG A 295 58.54 33.75 -46.76
C ARG A 295 57.45 32.83 -47.29
N GLN A 296 57.57 32.38 -48.53
CA GLN A 296 56.59 31.47 -49.15
C GLN A 296 56.66 30.06 -48.53
N ARG A 297 57.84 29.59 -48.15
CA ARG A 297 58.02 28.37 -47.36
C ARG A 297 57.42 28.48 -45.95
N ASP A 298 57.66 29.59 -45.27
CA ASP A 298 57.13 29.82 -43.92
C ASP A 298 55.60 29.91 -43.95
N LEU A 299 55.03 30.60 -44.94
CA LEU A 299 53.59 30.64 -45.17
C LEU A 299 53.01 29.26 -45.47
N GLN A 300 53.65 28.46 -46.32
CA GLN A 300 53.23 27.07 -46.56
C GLN A 300 53.31 26.22 -45.30
N SER A 301 54.39 26.32 -44.52
CA SER A 301 54.55 25.56 -43.28
C SER A 301 53.45 25.93 -42.27
N ALA A 302 53.16 27.22 -42.09
CA ALA A 302 52.08 27.70 -41.23
C ALA A 302 50.69 27.25 -41.74
N ALA A 303 50.45 27.28 -43.05
CA ALA A 303 49.20 26.80 -43.65
C ALA A 303 48.99 25.29 -43.41
N PHE A 304 50.06 24.49 -43.53
CA PHE A 304 50.02 23.06 -43.22
C PHE A 304 49.75 22.78 -41.75
N GLU A 305 50.39 23.53 -40.84
CA GLU A 305 50.21 23.36 -39.39
C GLU A 305 48.79 23.75 -38.95
N ILE A 306 48.26 24.86 -39.47
CA ILE A 306 46.87 25.28 -39.24
C ILE A 306 45.89 24.24 -39.81
N ALA A 307 46.12 23.76 -41.04
CA ALA A 307 45.26 22.75 -41.65
C ALA A 307 45.24 21.46 -40.83
N ASP A 308 46.37 21.05 -40.25
CA ASP A 308 46.45 19.83 -39.45
C ASP A 308 45.77 19.98 -38.08
N VAL A 309 45.97 21.11 -37.40
CA VAL A 309 45.27 21.42 -36.13
C VAL A 309 43.76 21.53 -36.35
N LEU A 310 43.35 22.24 -37.40
CA LEU A 310 41.93 22.37 -37.77
C LEU A 310 41.33 21.00 -38.10
N SER A 311 42.04 20.19 -38.91
CA SER A 311 41.60 18.85 -39.29
C SER A 311 41.36 17.97 -38.07
N ARG A 312 42.32 17.92 -37.13
CA ARG A 312 42.18 17.10 -35.90
C ARG A 312 41.03 17.59 -35.01
N SER A 313 40.92 18.91 -34.80
CA SER A 313 39.91 19.48 -33.90
C SER A 313 38.50 19.27 -34.44
N VAL A 314 38.26 19.60 -35.72
CA VAL A 314 36.95 19.48 -36.35
C VAL A 314 36.58 18.01 -36.58
N SER A 315 37.53 17.14 -36.96
CA SER A 315 37.27 15.70 -37.04
C SER A 315 36.91 15.10 -35.67
N GLY A 316 37.58 15.55 -34.60
CA GLY A 316 37.25 15.18 -33.23
C GLY A 316 35.84 15.59 -32.81
N LEU A 317 35.45 16.84 -33.12
CA LEU A 317 34.10 17.36 -32.88
C LEU A 317 33.05 16.59 -33.69
N ALA A 318 33.28 16.36 -34.99
CA ALA A 318 32.38 15.59 -35.84
C ALA A 318 32.23 14.14 -35.34
N GLY A 319 33.32 13.52 -34.90
CA GLY A 319 33.28 12.18 -34.28
C GLY A 319 32.46 12.15 -32.99
N GLN A 320 32.58 13.18 -32.14
CA GLN A 320 31.74 13.31 -30.94
C GLN A 320 30.27 13.53 -31.29
N MET A 321 29.96 14.34 -32.31
CA MET A 321 28.59 14.54 -32.78
C MET A 321 27.97 13.27 -33.34
N LEU A 322 28.72 12.48 -34.11
CA LEU A 322 28.27 11.17 -34.61
C LEU A 322 27.97 10.21 -33.45
N ALA A 323 28.86 10.12 -32.46
CA ALA A 323 28.62 9.31 -31.27
C ALA A 323 27.39 9.78 -30.48
N GLN A 324 27.14 11.09 -30.41
CA GLN A 324 25.92 11.64 -29.81
C GLN A 324 24.66 11.29 -30.62
N ALA A 325 24.72 11.33 -31.95
CA ALA A 325 23.62 10.92 -32.81
C ALA A 325 23.27 9.43 -32.61
N ASP A 326 24.27 8.56 -32.55
CA ASP A 326 24.08 7.13 -32.27
C ASP A 326 23.47 6.89 -30.88
N ALA A 327 23.92 7.65 -29.87
CA ALA A 327 23.35 7.58 -28.53
C ALA A 327 21.88 8.06 -28.49
N LEU A 328 21.53 9.11 -29.24
CA LEU A 328 20.15 9.59 -29.37
C LEU A 328 19.25 8.55 -30.06
N GLU A 329 19.75 7.89 -31.11
CA GLU A 329 19.02 6.85 -31.83
C GLU A 329 18.79 5.61 -30.96
N ALA A 330 19.81 5.16 -30.22
CA ALA A 330 19.69 4.08 -29.25
C ALA A 330 18.71 4.41 -28.12
N SER A 331 18.76 5.65 -27.59
CA SER A 331 17.84 6.14 -26.55
C SER A 331 16.38 6.15 -27.03
N ALA A 332 16.15 6.63 -28.25
CA ALA A 332 14.82 6.60 -28.86
C ALA A 332 14.30 5.17 -29.08
N ALA A 333 15.15 4.25 -29.53
CA ALA A 333 14.79 2.84 -29.69
C ALA A 333 14.41 2.19 -28.34
N ALA A 334 15.21 2.42 -27.30
CA ALA A 334 14.90 1.95 -25.95
C ALA A 334 13.58 2.52 -25.42
N THR A 335 13.30 3.80 -25.70
CA THR A 335 12.05 4.46 -25.31
C THR A 335 10.84 3.82 -25.99
N VAL A 336 10.93 3.51 -27.30
CA VAL A 336 9.86 2.82 -28.04
C VAL A 336 9.59 1.42 -27.46
N GLN A 337 10.65 0.69 -27.11
CA GLN A 337 10.50 -0.63 -26.49
C GLN A 337 9.83 -0.53 -25.12
N ALA A 338 10.22 0.45 -24.29
CA ALA A 338 9.60 0.71 -23.00
C ALA A 338 8.10 1.06 -23.15
N VAL A 339 7.76 1.90 -24.13
CA VAL A 339 6.35 2.23 -24.43
C VAL A 339 5.54 1.00 -24.82
N ALA A 340 6.11 0.10 -25.63
CA ALA A 340 5.43 -1.13 -26.02
C ALA A 340 5.15 -2.06 -24.83
N MET A 341 6.14 -2.24 -23.93
CA MET A 341 5.96 -3.03 -22.71
C MET A 341 4.89 -2.40 -21.81
N GLN A 342 4.97 -1.10 -21.58
CA GLN A 342 4.04 -0.40 -20.70
C GLN A 342 2.62 -0.34 -21.26
N SER A 343 2.46 -0.32 -22.59
CA SER A 343 1.16 -0.45 -23.25
C SER A 343 0.55 -1.84 -23.02
N SER A 344 1.36 -2.90 -23.08
CA SER A 344 0.91 -4.26 -22.77
C SER A 344 0.47 -4.42 -21.31
N GLU A 345 1.23 -3.84 -20.37
CA GLU A 345 0.88 -3.84 -18.95
C GLU A 345 -0.40 -3.05 -18.69
N ALA A 346 -0.55 -1.87 -19.30
CA ALA A 346 -1.74 -1.05 -19.21
C ALA A 346 -2.99 -1.81 -19.69
N LYS A 347 -2.88 -2.54 -20.82
CA LYS A 347 -3.96 -3.38 -21.33
C LYS A 347 -4.32 -4.52 -20.36
N SER A 348 -3.31 -5.19 -19.80
CA SER A 348 -3.52 -6.27 -18.82
C SER A 348 -4.22 -5.76 -17.56
N ALA A 349 -3.84 -4.57 -17.07
CA ALA A 349 -4.48 -3.93 -15.94
C ALA A 349 -5.95 -3.57 -16.23
N GLN A 350 -6.27 -3.13 -17.45
CA GLN A 350 -7.65 -2.88 -17.89
C GLN A 350 -8.49 -4.15 -17.91
N GLU A 351 -7.95 -5.24 -18.46
CA GLU A 351 -8.64 -6.53 -18.51
C GLU A 351 -8.95 -7.05 -17.10
N ASN A 352 -7.98 -7.00 -16.18
CA ASN A 352 -8.17 -7.38 -14.77
C ASN A 352 -9.22 -6.50 -14.06
N SER A 353 -9.23 -5.19 -14.35
CA SER A 353 -10.24 -4.27 -13.80
C SER A 353 -11.65 -4.62 -14.29
N LEU A 354 -11.81 -4.90 -15.59
CA LEU A 354 -13.08 -5.31 -16.18
C LEU A 354 -13.57 -6.66 -15.62
N GLU A 355 -12.67 -7.62 -15.41
CA GLU A 355 -12.99 -8.90 -14.79
C GLU A 355 -13.44 -8.71 -13.33
N SER A 356 -12.70 -7.91 -12.56
CA SER A 356 -13.07 -7.55 -11.19
C SER A 356 -14.47 -6.94 -11.13
N ALA A 357 -14.77 -5.97 -12.00
CA ALA A 357 -16.09 -5.34 -12.07
C ALA A 357 -17.23 -6.32 -12.46
N ARG A 358 -16.94 -7.39 -13.22
CA ARG A 358 -17.91 -8.45 -13.51
C ARG A 358 -18.12 -9.34 -12.29
N ALA A 359 -17.04 -9.75 -11.63
CA ALA A 359 -17.11 -10.54 -10.41
C ALA A 359 -17.91 -9.81 -9.31
N MET A 360 -17.71 -8.49 -9.16
CA MET A 360 -18.46 -7.67 -8.21
C MET A 360 -19.97 -7.68 -8.51
N ARG A 361 -20.37 -7.59 -9.78
CA ARG A 361 -21.80 -7.69 -10.17
C ARG A 361 -22.42 -9.04 -9.82
N THR A 362 -21.67 -10.13 -9.98
CA THR A 362 -22.12 -11.47 -9.56
C THR A 362 -22.25 -11.56 -8.03
N ILE A 363 -21.28 -11.02 -7.29
CA ILE A 363 -21.35 -10.96 -5.82
C ILE A 363 -22.57 -10.17 -5.38
N GLU A 364 -22.84 -9.01 -5.98
CA GLU A 364 -24.01 -8.18 -5.66
C GLU A 364 -25.33 -8.94 -5.85
N ALA A 365 -25.45 -9.69 -6.96
CA ALA A 365 -26.63 -10.52 -7.22
C ALA A 365 -26.80 -11.62 -6.15
N ASN A 366 -25.74 -12.35 -5.85
CA ASN A 366 -25.76 -13.42 -4.83
C ASN A 366 -26.09 -12.88 -3.44
N VAL A 367 -25.59 -11.69 -3.09
CA VAL A 367 -25.88 -11.07 -1.79
C VAL A 367 -27.33 -10.59 -1.72
N ARG A 368 -27.91 -10.14 -2.83
CA ARG A 368 -29.34 -9.81 -2.90
C ARG A 368 -30.21 -11.06 -2.66
N GLU A 369 -29.88 -12.17 -3.32
CA GLU A 369 -30.57 -13.45 -3.09
C GLU A 369 -30.42 -13.93 -1.64
N LEU A 370 -29.22 -13.79 -1.06
CA LEU A 370 -28.99 -14.11 0.35
C LEU A 370 -29.84 -13.24 1.29
N ALA A 371 -29.97 -11.95 1.00
CA ALA A 371 -30.78 -11.03 1.79
C ALA A 371 -32.26 -11.41 1.73
N GLU A 372 -32.78 -11.76 0.55
CA GLU A 372 -34.15 -12.25 0.37
C GLU A 372 -34.38 -13.56 1.14
N ALA A 373 -33.47 -14.54 1.02
CA ALA A 373 -33.55 -15.80 1.76
C ALA A 373 -33.53 -15.58 3.28
N THR A 374 -32.70 -14.66 3.76
CA THR A 374 -32.59 -14.30 5.19
C THR A 374 -33.87 -13.66 5.69
N GLN A 375 -34.51 -12.79 4.90
CA GLN A 375 -35.82 -12.22 5.22
C GLN A 375 -36.92 -13.28 5.29
N HIS A 376 -36.90 -14.26 4.39
CA HIS A 376 -37.82 -15.40 4.44
C HIS A 376 -37.65 -16.23 5.72
N VAL A 377 -36.41 -16.56 6.10
CA VAL A 377 -36.12 -17.27 7.36
C VAL A 377 -36.57 -16.46 8.58
N HIS A 378 -36.36 -15.14 8.56
CA HIS A 378 -36.82 -14.26 9.62
C HIS A 378 -38.35 -14.30 9.79
N ALA A 379 -39.10 -14.17 8.69
CA ALA A 379 -40.55 -14.22 8.71
C ALA A 379 -41.08 -15.56 9.24
N GLU A 380 -40.45 -16.67 8.85
CA GLU A 380 -40.85 -18.01 9.31
C GLU A 380 -40.51 -18.24 10.79
N THR A 381 -39.39 -17.69 11.27
CA THR A 381 -39.02 -17.69 12.68
C THR A 381 -40.07 -16.98 13.53
N VAL A 382 -40.53 -15.79 13.08
CA VAL A 382 -41.57 -15.02 13.78
C VAL A 382 -42.91 -15.78 13.82
N ARG A 383 -43.32 -16.39 12.70
CA ARG A 383 -44.55 -17.21 12.65
C ARG A 383 -44.47 -18.40 13.60
N THR A 384 -43.35 -19.10 13.60
CA THR A 384 -43.17 -20.28 14.45
C THR A 384 -43.15 -19.90 15.93
N GLN A 385 -42.56 -18.76 16.28
CA GLN A 385 -42.60 -18.22 17.65
C GLN A 385 -44.04 -17.95 18.13
N ALA A 386 -44.91 -17.44 17.26
CA ALA A 386 -46.32 -17.26 17.57
C ALA A 386 -47.05 -18.61 17.78
N ALA A 387 -46.76 -19.60 16.94
CA ALA A 387 -47.32 -20.95 17.09
C ALA A 387 -46.90 -21.60 18.42
N ILE A 388 -45.62 -21.54 18.76
CA ILE A 388 -45.08 -22.03 20.04
C ILE A 388 -45.80 -21.38 21.22
N THR A 389 -45.99 -20.06 21.18
CA THR A 389 -46.69 -19.33 22.25
C THR A 389 -48.14 -19.80 22.41
N SER A 390 -48.83 -20.12 21.30
CA SER A 390 -50.18 -20.70 21.34
C SER A 390 -50.19 -22.09 21.96
N THR A 391 -49.27 -22.96 21.55
CA THR A 391 -49.17 -24.35 22.05
C THR A 391 -48.81 -24.40 23.54
N ASP A 392 -47.97 -23.47 24.01
CA ASP A 392 -47.63 -23.31 25.43
C ASP A 392 -48.90 -23.01 26.25
N ARG A 393 -49.73 -22.08 25.77
CA ARG A 393 -51.00 -21.72 26.40
C ARG A 393 -52.01 -22.88 26.44
N GLU A 394 -52.11 -23.64 25.34
CA GLU A 394 -52.96 -24.84 25.27
C GLU A 394 -52.47 -25.95 26.22
N SER A 395 -51.16 -26.10 26.38
CA SER A 395 -50.54 -27.05 27.31
C SER A 395 -50.88 -26.69 28.75
N ASP A 396 -50.79 -25.41 29.12
CA ASP A 396 -51.22 -24.91 30.44
C ASP A 396 -52.71 -25.18 30.72
N GLU A 397 -53.58 -24.96 29.73
CA GLU A 397 -55.02 -25.29 29.85
C GLU A 397 -55.25 -26.79 30.09
N ALA A 398 -54.48 -27.65 29.42
CA ALA A 398 -54.54 -29.09 29.62
C ALA A 398 -54.08 -29.51 31.02
N VAL A 399 -53.02 -28.90 31.58
CA VAL A 399 -52.59 -29.14 32.97
C VAL A 399 -53.70 -28.76 33.95
N GLN A 400 -54.32 -27.60 33.77
CA GLN A 400 -55.41 -27.14 34.64
C GLN A 400 -56.63 -28.08 34.56
N ALA A 401 -57.01 -28.51 33.36
CA ALA A 401 -58.11 -29.44 33.16
C ALA A 401 -57.83 -30.80 33.83
N ASN A 402 -56.62 -31.33 33.68
CA ASN A 402 -56.20 -32.58 34.29
C ASN A 402 -56.12 -32.49 35.83
N THR A 403 -55.70 -31.34 36.36
CA THR A 403 -55.72 -31.06 37.81
C THR A 403 -57.13 -31.08 38.37
N ARG A 404 -58.10 -30.46 37.67
CA ARG A 404 -59.52 -30.51 38.05
C ARG A 404 -60.07 -31.94 38.01
N LEU A 405 -59.68 -32.74 37.00
CA LEU A 405 -60.06 -34.15 36.91
C LEU A 405 -59.56 -34.96 38.11
N LEU A 406 -58.30 -34.81 38.49
CA LEU A 406 -57.72 -35.50 39.65
C LEU A 406 -58.44 -35.13 40.95
N HIS A 407 -58.77 -33.86 41.15
CA HIS A 407 -59.55 -33.42 42.31
C HIS A 407 -60.95 -34.06 42.31
N GLN A 408 -61.63 -34.07 41.16
CA GLN A 408 -62.95 -34.70 41.04
C GLN A 408 -62.90 -36.20 41.33
N LEU A 409 -61.87 -36.91 40.85
CA LEU A 409 -61.66 -38.33 41.13
C LEU A 409 -61.44 -38.59 42.62
N GLN A 410 -60.70 -37.72 43.32
CA GLN A 410 -60.52 -37.83 44.76
C GLN A 410 -61.87 -37.73 45.50
N THR A 411 -62.72 -36.76 45.13
CA THR A 411 -64.05 -36.63 45.74
C THR A 411 -64.92 -37.86 45.50
N ILE A 412 -64.85 -38.47 44.30
CA ILE A 412 -65.57 -39.72 44.00
C ILE A 412 -65.03 -40.88 44.83
N ASP A 413 -63.71 -40.95 45.05
CA ASP A 413 -63.08 -42.00 45.85
C ASP A 413 -63.53 -41.93 47.32
N GLU A 414 -63.51 -40.73 47.92
CA GLU A 414 -64.00 -40.47 49.28
C GLU A 414 -65.48 -40.88 49.44
N ALA A 415 -66.32 -40.56 48.44
CA ALA A 415 -67.72 -40.98 48.43
C ALA A 415 -67.88 -42.51 48.28
N SER A 416 -67.10 -43.15 47.41
CA SER A 416 -67.12 -44.60 47.20
C SER A 416 -66.68 -45.35 48.46
N GLN A 417 -65.66 -44.86 49.15
CA GLN A 417 -65.20 -45.40 50.43
C GLN A 417 -66.28 -45.27 51.51
N SER A 418 -66.93 -44.11 51.61
CA SER A 418 -68.05 -43.90 52.54
C SER A 418 -69.21 -44.89 52.28
N ILE A 419 -69.56 -45.12 51.01
CA ILE A 419 -70.59 -46.11 50.64
C ILE A 419 -70.14 -47.53 50.99
N ARG A 420 -68.86 -47.86 50.79
CA ARG A 420 -68.30 -49.16 51.19
C ARG A 420 -68.43 -49.38 52.70
N GLU A 421 -68.10 -48.37 53.50
CA GLU A 421 -68.25 -48.42 54.96
C GLU A 421 -69.71 -48.61 55.37
N LEU A 422 -70.63 -47.86 54.77
CA LEU A 422 -72.08 -48.03 54.98
C LEU A 422 -72.55 -49.44 54.59
N ALA A 423 -72.03 -50.01 53.49
CA ALA A 423 -72.36 -51.37 53.07
C ALA A 423 -71.85 -52.43 54.06
N VAL A 424 -70.64 -52.26 54.60
CA VAL A 424 -70.09 -53.12 55.66
C VAL A 424 -70.94 -53.05 56.93
N GLN A 425 -71.29 -51.84 57.38
CA GLN A 425 -72.17 -51.62 58.53
C GLN A 425 -73.55 -52.24 58.32
N THR A 426 -74.16 -52.02 57.14
CA THR A 426 -75.45 -52.60 56.77
C THR A 426 -75.39 -54.13 56.76
N ARG A 427 -74.30 -54.72 56.27
CA ARG A 427 -74.09 -56.17 56.27
C ARG A 427 -74.02 -56.74 57.69
N LEU A 428 -73.37 -56.03 58.62
CA LEU A 428 -73.29 -56.40 60.03
C LEU A 428 -74.65 -56.27 60.72
N LEU A 429 -75.39 -55.19 60.47
CA LEU A 429 -76.75 -55.00 60.97
C LEU A 429 -77.71 -56.08 60.48
N ALA A 430 -77.66 -56.40 59.18
CA ALA A 430 -78.47 -57.46 58.59
C ALA A 430 -78.11 -58.85 59.13
N LEU A 431 -76.82 -59.10 59.40
CA LEU A 431 -76.39 -60.33 60.06
C LEU A 431 -76.95 -60.44 61.48
N ASN A 432 -76.86 -59.37 62.28
CA ASN A 432 -77.43 -59.35 63.63
C ASN A 432 -78.95 -59.55 63.61
N ALA A 433 -79.64 -58.90 62.67
CA ALA A 433 -81.08 -59.07 62.47
C ALA A 433 -81.45 -60.51 62.06
N ALA A 434 -80.67 -61.15 61.18
CA ALA A 434 -80.88 -62.54 60.81
C ALA A 434 -80.69 -63.50 62.00
N ILE A 435 -79.70 -63.24 62.85
CA ILE A 435 -79.46 -64.02 64.09
C ILE A 435 -80.66 -63.88 65.04
N GLU A 436 -81.13 -62.66 65.29
CA GLU A 436 -82.25 -62.42 66.20
C GLU A 436 -83.58 -62.97 65.65
N ALA A 437 -83.80 -62.84 64.33
CA ALA A 437 -84.95 -63.42 63.66
C ALA A 437 -84.95 -64.96 63.69
N ALA A 438 -83.78 -65.60 63.57
CA ALA A 438 -83.64 -67.05 63.73
C ALA A 438 -83.91 -67.48 65.19
N ARG A 439 -83.56 -66.64 66.16
CA ARG A 439 -83.79 -66.86 67.60
C ARG A 439 -85.27 -66.82 67.99
N ALA A 440 -86.07 -66.05 67.26
CA ALA A 440 -87.53 -65.95 67.45
C ALA A 440 -88.32 -67.19 66.96
N GLY A 441 -87.66 -68.19 66.35
CA GLY A 441 -88.30 -69.43 65.91
C GLY A 441 -89.29 -69.24 64.75
N PRO A 442 -90.40 -70.00 64.65
CA PRO A 442 -91.33 -69.99 63.51
C PRO A 442 -91.91 -68.60 63.18
N SER A 443 -92.10 -67.76 64.18
CA SER A 443 -92.61 -66.39 64.04
C SER A 443 -91.61 -65.42 63.39
N GLY A 444 -90.32 -65.77 63.34
CA GLY A 444 -89.25 -64.95 62.78
C GLY A 444 -88.85 -65.29 61.34
N ASN A 445 -89.43 -66.34 60.73
CA ASN A 445 -89.02 -66.83 59.41
C ASN A 445 -89.09 -65.77 58.30
N GLY A 446 -90.12 -64.91 58.30
CA GLY A 446 -90.22 -63.81 57.34
C GLY A 446 -89.11 -62.76 57.49
N PHE A 447 -88.72 -62.46 58.74
CA PHE A 447 -87.62 -61.53 59.04
C PHE A 447 -86.25 -62.10 58.66
N VAL A 448 -86.04 -63.42 58.80
CA VAL A 448 -84.81 -64.10 58.34
C VAL A 448 -84.61 -63.92 56.83
N VAL A 449 -85.67 -64.08 56.04
CA VAL A 449 -85.58 -63.90 54.57
C VAL A 449 -85.21 -62.47 54.20
N VAL A 450 -85.88 -61.47 54.81
CA VAL A 450 -85.56 -60.06 54.58
C VAL A 450 -84.13 -59.72 55.01
N ALA A 451 -83.69 -60.17 56.19
CA ALA A 451 -82.35 -59.93 56.68
C ALA A 451 -81.27 -60.58 55.78
N SER A 452 -81.53 -61.78 55.23
CA SER A 452 -80.65 -62.42 54.26
C SER A 452 -80.57 -61.66 52.93
N GLU A 453 -81.70 -61.13 52.43
CA GLU A 453 -81.71 -60.31 51.20
C GLU A 453 -80.96 -58.99 51.42
N VAL A 454 -81.16 -58.31 52.56
CA VAL A 454 -80.41 -57.08 52.90
C VAL A 454 -78.92 -57.37 53.03
N LYS A 455 -78.53 -58.49 53.64
CA LYS A 455 -77.12 -58.92 53.71
C LYS A 455 -76.53 -59.16 52.31
N GLY A 456 -77.28 -59.80 51.42
CA GLY A 456 -76.89 -60.03 50.02
C GLY A 456 -76.77 -58.72 49.22
N LEU A 457 -77.69 -57.77 49.42
CA LEU A 457 -77.63 -56.45 48.80
C LEU A 457 -76.42 -55.66 49.29
N ALA A 458 -76.16 -55.63 50.60
CA ALA A 458 -75.00 -54.96 51.18
C ALA A 458 -73.67 -55.55 50.68
N SER A 459 -73.59 -56.88 50.50
CA SER A 459 -72.39 -57.51 49.92
C SER A 459 -72.19 -57.12 48.45
N ARG A 460 -73.28 -57.07 47.65
CA ARG A 460 -73.23 -56.58 46.26
C ARG A 460 -72.81 -55.11 46.20
N THR A 461 -73.33 -54.26 47.09
CA THR A 461 -72.93 -52.85 47.18
C THR A 461 -71.44 -52.71 47.48
N GLY A 462 -70.90 -53.46 48.46
CA GLY A 462 -69.47 -53.44 48.77
C GLY A 462 -68.57 -53.92 47.61
N GLN A 463 -69.03 -54.90 46.84
CA GLN A 463 -68.32 -55.35 45.63
C GLN A 463 -68.35 -54.28 44.53
N MET A 464 -69.48 -53.61 44.33
CA MET A 464 -69.62 -52.54 43.33
C MET A 464 -68.75 -51.32 43.68
N THR A 465 -68.70 -50.91 44.95
CA THR A 465 -67.76 -49.85 45.38
C THR A 465 -66.30 -50.30 45.33
N GLY A 466 -66.04 -51.62 45.45
CA GLY A 466 -64.81 -52.30 45.03
C GLY A 466 -64.38 -51.90 43.63
N GLN A 467 -65.21 -52.26 42.66
CA GLN A 467 -64.97 -52.05 41.23
C GLN A 467 -64.88 -50.56 40.84
N ILE A 468 -65.64 -49.69 41.52
CA ILE A 468 -65.53 -48.23 41.34
C ILE A 468 -64.15 -47.75 41.77
N GLY A 469 -63.64 -48.20 42.93
CA GLY A 469 -62.29 -47.86 43.41
C GLY A 469 -61.20 -48.26 42.40
N ASP A 470 -61.24 -49.49 41.90
CA ASP A 470 -60.29 -49.95 40.86
C ASP A 470 -60.40 -49.11 39.58
N GLY A 471 -61.61 -48.66 39.24
CA GLY A 471 -61.86 -47.75 38.12
C GLY A 471 -61.22 -46.38 38.33
N ILE A 472 -61.38 -45.79 39.50
CA ILE A 472 -60.78 -44.51 39.88
C ILE A 472 -59.26 -44.60 39.82
N GLU A 473 -58.66 -45.66 40.35
CA GLU A 473 -57.21 -45.86 40.34
C GLU A 473 -56.66 -45.87 38.90
N ARG A 474 -57.31 -46.59 37.98
CA ARG A 474 -56.90 -46.61 36.56
C ARG A 474 -56.97 -45.22 35.92
N VAL A 475 -58.01 -44.43 36.20
CA VAL A 475 -58.12 -43.07 35.65
C VAL A 475 -57.08 -42.14 36.29
N GLN A 476 -56.79 -42.27 37.59
CA GLN A 476 -55.73 -41.51 38.25
C GLN A 476 -54.35 -41.81 37.66
N ILE A 477 -54.03 -43.08 37.37
CA ILE A 477 -52.78 -43.46 36.70
C ILE A 477 -52.69 -42.81 35.32
N ALA A 478 -53.76 -42.87 34.53
CA ALA A 478 -53.82 -42.24 33.20
C ALA A 478 -53.63 -40.71 33.29
N ALA A 479 -54.29 -40.06 34.26
CA ALA A 479 -54.16 -38.62 34.50
C ALA A 479 -52.73 -38.22 34.92
N ARG A 480 -52.06 -39.01 35.78
CA ARG A 480 -50.65 -38.78 36.15
C ARG A 480 -49.72 -38.94 34.94
N SER A 481 -49.95 -39.96 34.11
CA SER A 481 -49.20 -40.16 32.86
C SER A 481 -49.38 -38.98 31.91
N MET A 482 -50.61 -38.45 31.79
CA MET A 482 -50.89 -37.27 30.98
C MET A 482 -50.12 -36.04 31.47
N ASN A 483 -50.01 -35.85 32.80
CA ASN A 483 -49.22 -34.75 33.36
C ASN A 483 -47.74 -34.85 32.98
N SER A 484 -47.16 -36.05 33.04
CA SER A 484 -45.77 -36.29 32.62
C SER A 484 -45.52 -36.00 31.15
N LEU A 485 -46.49 -36.33 30.28
CA LEU A 485 -46.40 -36.01 28.85
C LEU A 485 -46.45 -34.50 28.63
N ILE A 486 -47.33 -33.78 29.34
CA ILE A 486 -47.41 -32.32 29.23
C ILE A 486 -46.12 -31.64 29.73
N THR A 487 -45.52 -32.13 30.82
CA THR A 487 -44.20 -31.65 31.27
C THR A 487 -43.14 -31.82 30.19
N SER A 488 -43.12 -32.97 29.50
CA SER A 488 -42.19 -33.22 28.39
C SER A 488 -42.44 -32.26 27.21
N ILE A 489 -43.70 -31.91 26.95
CA ILE A 489 -44.06 -30.89 25.94
C ILE A 489 -43.50 -29.51 26.34
N HIS A 490 -43.61 -29.09 27.60
CA HIS A 490 -43.04 -27.82 28.05
C HIS A 490 -41.51 -27.78 27.89
N GLU A 491 -40.81 -28.88 28.22
CA GLU A 491 -39.36 -28.97 28.03
C GLU A 491 -38.99 -28.85 26.53
N LEU A 492 -39.71 -29.55 25.66
CA LEU A 492 -39.52 -29.46 24.21
C LEU A 492 -39.78 -28.04 23.69
N LEU A 493 -40.86 -27.39 24.14
CA LEU A 493 -41.17 -26.01 23.75
C LEU A 493 -40.10 -25.02 24.23
N ALA A 494 -39.52 -25.24 25.41
CA ALA A 494 -38.41 -24.41 25.92
C ALA A 494 -37.14 -24.56 25.06
N ASP A 495 -36.81 -25.78 24.65
CA ASP A 495 -35.66 -26.06 23.78
C ASP A 495 -35.85 -25.44 22.38
N VAL A 496 -37.05 -25.58 21.83
CA VAL A 496 -37.42 -24.96 20.55
C VAL A 496 -37.35 -23.43 20.64
N LYS A 497 -37.85 -22.80 21.72
CA LYS A 497 -37.72 -21.35 21.95
C LYS A 497 -36.25 -20.91 21.97
N SER A 498 -35.38 -21.69 22.61
CA SER A 498 -33.93 -21.41 22.65
C SER A 498 -33.30 -21.45 21.25
N THR A 499 -33.64 -22.48 20.46
CA THR A 499 -33.15 -22.65 19.09
C THR A 499 -33.60 -21.53 18.16
N PHE A 500 -34.82 -21.01 18.31
CA PHE A 500 -35.28 -19.87 17.53
C PHE A 500 -34.60 -18.56 17.94
N ALA A 501 -34.26 -18.39 19.22
CA ALA A 501 -33.50 -17.23 19.68
C ALA A 501 -32.09 -17.21 19.04
N THR A 502 -31.40 -18.35 18.97
CA THR A 502 -30.10 -18.44 18.29
C THR A 502 -30.23 -18.24 16.78
N THR A 503 -31.30 -18.76 16.16
CA THR A 503 -31.61 -18.53 14.74
C THR A 503 -31.83 -17.05 14.45
N ALA A 504 -32.55 -16.32 15.31
CA ALA A 504 -32.78 -14.90 15.16
C ALA A 504 -31.47 -14.08 15.22
N ILE A 505 -30.54 -14.47 16.10
CA ILE A 505 -29.21 -13.86 16.17
C ILE A 505 -28.43 -14.13 14.87
N ALA A 506 -28.44 -15.36 14.37
CA ALA A 506 -27.76 -15.71 13.12
C ALA A 506 -28.32 -14.94 11.91
N VAL A 507 -29.65 -14.78 11.84
CA VAL A 507 -30.33 -13.96 10.82
C VAL A 507 -29.83 -12.51 10.85
N ASP A 508 -29.74 -11.90 12.03
CA ASP A 508 -29.24 -10.53 12.19
C ASP A 508 -27.78 -10.40 11.75
N GLN A 509 -26.93 -11.36 12.15
CA GLN A 509 -25.53 -11.43 11.71
C GLN A 509 -25.41 -11.57 10.19
N HIS A 510 -26.22 -12.42 9.56
CA HIS A 510 -26.23 -12.60 8.12
C HIS A 510 -26.64 -11.32 7.39
N GLN A 511 -27.61 -10.58 7.93
CA GLN A 511 -28.06 -9.32 7.35
C GLN A 511 -27.00 -8.21 7.45
N GLN A 512 -26.29 -8.14 8.58
CA GLN A 512 -25.14 -7.25 8.74
C GLN A 512 -23.99 -7.64 7.80
N GLY A 513 -23.67 -8.93 7.69
CA GLY A 513 -22.66 -9.46 6.77
C GLY A 513 -22.99 -9.15 5.31
N ALA A 514 -24.23 -9.35 4.89
CA ALA A 514 -24.70 -8.98 3.55
C ALA A 514 -24.50 -7.48 3.26
N SER A 515 -24.84 -6.61 4.22
CA SER A 515 -24.63 -5.16 4.09
C SER A 515 -23.15 -4.80 3.95
N ALA A 516 -22.27 -5.41 4.76
CA ALA A 516 -20.84 -5.20 4.67
C ALA A 516 -20.27 -5.64 3.30
N ILE A 517 -20.71 -6.80 2.79
CA ILE A 517 -20.28 -7.28 1.46
C ILE A 517 -20.73 -6.32 0.36
N LEU A 518 -21.95 -5.77 0.43
CA LEU A 518 -22.41 -4.76 -0.54
C LEU A 518 -21.55 -3.50 -0.52
N HIS A 519 -21.16 -3.03 0.67
CA HIS A 519 -20.29 -1.86 0.81
C HIS A 519 -18.87 -2.12 0.26
N ILE A 520 -18.29 -3.30 0.54
CA ILE A 520 -17.03 -3.74 -0.07
C ILE A 520 -17.18 -3.79 -1.59
N THR A 521 -18.32 -4.27 -2.07
CA THR A 521 -18.59 -4.41 -3.51
C THR A 521 -18.60 -3.07 -4.23
N GLN A 522 -19.21 -2.06 -3.62
CA GLN A 522 -19.18 -0.69 -4.11
C GLN A 522 -17.75 -0.14 -4.14
N ASN A 523 -16.97 -0.30 -3.07
CA ASN A 523 -15.59 0.17 -3.00
C ASN A 523 -14.71 -0.45 -4.10
N VAL A 524 -14.82 -1.76 -4.33
CA VAL A 524 -14.05 -2.44 -5.38
C VAL A 524 -14.49 -1.98 -6.77
N THR A 525 -15.77 -1.73 -6.98
CA THR A 525 -16.29 -1.20 -8.26
C THR A 525 -15.74 0.21 -8.53
N THR A 526 -15.76 1.11 -7.55
CA THR A 526 -15.15 2.43 -7.66
C THR A 526 -13.64 2.36 -7.88
N ALA A 527 -12.94 1.44 -7.23
CA ALA A 527 -11.52 1.21 -7.47
C ALA A 527 -11.24 0.75 -8.91
N ALA A 528 -12.06 -0.17 -9.44
CA ALA A 528 -11.95 -0.63 -10.82
C ALA A 528 -12.16 0.50 -11.84
N GLU A 529 -13.14 1.39 -11.58
CA GLU A 529 -13.36 2.61 -12.38
C GLU A 529 -12.15 3.55 -12.35
N ALA A 530 -11.60 3.80 -11.16
CA ALA A 530 -10.40 4.62 -11.00
C ALA A 530 -9.18 4.01 -11.71
N THR A 531 -9.02 2.68 -11.67
CA THR A 531 -7.99 1.96 -12.44
C THR A 531 -8.18 2.16 -13.94
N ASN A 532 -9.41 2.05 -14.46
CA ASN A 532 -9.69 2.27 -15.88
C ASN A 532 -9.36 3.71 -16.32
N GLU A 533 -9.69 4.71 -15.49
CA GLU A 533 -9.33 6.10 -15.74
C GLU A 533 -7.81 6.30 -15.74
N ALA A 534 -7.11 5.71 -14.77
CA ALA A 534 -5.64 5.76 -14.70
C ALA A 534 -4.99 5.11 -15.93
N VAL A 535 -5.47 3.94 -16.36
CA VAL A 535 -4.99 3.26 -17.58
C VAL A 535 -5.22 4.12 -18.83
N SER A 536 -6.38 4.78 -18.93
CA SER A 536 -6.67 5.71 -20.03
C SER A 536 -5.66 6.86 -20.08
N ARG A 537 -5.37 7.49 -18.92
CA ARG A 537 -4.35 8.54 -18.81
C ARG A 537 -2.95 8.05 -19.15
N ILE A 538 -2.57 6.85 -18.70
CA ILE A 538 -1.28 6.23 -19.03
C ILE A 538 -1.19 6.01 -20.54
N THR A 539 -2.24 5.46 -21.16
CA THR A 539 -2.28 5.21 -22.60
C THR A 539 -2.11 6.51 -23.40
N ALA A 540 -2.76 7.59 -22.97
CA ALA A 540 -2.58 8.92 -23.57
C ALA A 540 -1.12 9.43 -23.41
N ALA A 541 -0.55 9.33 -22.21
CA ALA A 541 0.83 9.76 -21.96
C ALA A 541 1.85 8.92 -22.77
N LEU A 542 1.60 7.63 -22.97
CA LEU A 542 2.44 6.76 -23.79
C LEU A 542 2.48 7.21 -25.26
N ILE A 543 1.38 7.76 -25.79
CA ILE A 543 1.36 8.37 -27.14
C ILE A 543 2.28 9.59 -27.19
N ASP A 544 2.29 10.43 -26.14
CA ASP A 544 3.17 11.59 -26.08
C ASP A 544 4.66 11.18 -25.99
N VAL A 545 4.98 10.15 -25.18
CA VAL A 545 6.34 9.59 -25.10
C VAL A 545 6.78 8.98 -26.42
N GLN A 546 5.87 8.28 -27.12
CA GLN A 546 6.12 7.74 -28.46
C GLN A 546 6.49 8.86 -29.45
N ASN A 547 5.75 9.98 -29.42
CA ASN A 547 6.03 11.15 -30.25
C ASN A 547 7.38 11.80 -29.90
N LEU A 548 7.71 11.88 -28.61
CA LEU A 548 9.01 12.39 -28.16
C LEU A 548 10.16 11.52 -28.69
N ALA A 549 10.03 10.19 -28.65
CA ALA A 549 11.03 9.27 -29.20
C ALA A 549 11.20 9.42 -30.72
N VAL A 550 10.15 9.77 -31.46
CA VAL A 550 10.25 10.14 -32.87
C VAL A 550 11.04 11.43 -33.03
N GLY A 551 10.76 12.46 -32.22
CA GLY A 551 11.51 13.71 -32.22
C GLY A 551 12.99 13.53 -31.88
N THR A 552 13.32 12.70 -30.89
CA THR A 552 14.71 12.36 -30.54
C THR A 552 15.45 11.70 -31.70
N ARG A 553 14.79 10.79 -32.43
CA ARG A 553 15.35 10.20 -33.67
C ARG A 553 15.61 11.24 -34.75
N GLN A 554 14.70 12.18 -34.96
CA GLN A 554 14.88 13.28 -35.92
C GLN A 554 16.06 14.18 -35.55
N ILE A 555 16.21 14.53 -34.26
CA ILE A 555 17.37 15.30 -33.76
C ILE A 555 18.66 14.52 -34.00
N GLY A 556 18.70 13.23 -33.67
CA GLY A 556 19.85 12.36 -33.93
C GLY A 556 20.23 12.34 -35.42
N SER A 557 19.24 12.21 -36.31
CA SER A 557 19.46 12.27 -37.76
C SER A 557 20.05 13.61 -38.21
N SER A 558 19.52 14.73 -37.71
CA SER A 558 20.00 16.08 -38.06
C SER A 558 21.42 16.34 -37.53
N VAL A 559 21.74 15.87 -36.33
CA VAL A 559 23.11 15.93 -35.78
C VAL A 559 24.08 15.11 -36.64
N ARG A 560 23.68 13.91 -37.06
CA ARG A 560 24.48 13.05 -37.95
C ARG A 560 24.75 13.73 -39.29
N GLU A 561 23.72 14.29 -39.92
CA GLU A 561 23.83 15.01 -41.19
C GLU A 561 24.75 16.24 -41.06
N THR A 562 24.61 17.01 -39.98
CA THR A 562 25.47 18.17 -39.70
C THR A 562 26.93 17.75 -39.50
N ALA A 563 27.17 16.67 -38.77
CA ALA A 563 28.53 16.15 -38.55
C ALA A 563 29.19 15.66 -39.85
N GLN A 564 28.43 15.00 -40.72
CA GLN A 564 28.90 14.57 -42.04
C GLN A 564 29.20 15.77 -42.96
N SER A 565 28.33 16.78 -42.96
CA SER A 565 28.56 18.03 -43.72
C SER A 565 29.82 18.74 -43.23
N LEU A 566 30.03 18.81 -41.91
CA LEU A 566 31.20 19.44 -41.32
C LEU A 566 32.50 18.72 -41.71
N GLN A 567 32.49 17.39 -41.81
CA GLN A 567 33.64 16.63 -42.30
C GLN A 567 33.94 16.92 -43.78
N LEU A 568 32.91 17.00 -44.62
CA LEU A 568 33.06 17.30 -46.05
C LEU A 568 33.61 18.71 -46.28
N GLU A 569 33.07 19.72 -45.59
CA GLU A 569 33.58 21.10 -45.69
C GLU A 569 35.02 21.21 -45.17
N LEU A 570 35.34 20.51 -44.08
CA LEU A 570 36.70 20.46 -43.53
C LEU A 570 37.69 19.89 -44.54
N ASP A 571 37.35 18.76 -45.17
CA ASP A 571 38.19 18.14 -46.19
C ASP A 571 38.46 19.08 -47.36
N GLU A 572 37.46 19.87 -47.77
CA GLU A 572 37.63 20.87 -48.82
C GLU A 572 38.53 22.04 -48.38
N ILE A 573 38.34 22.56 -47.16
CA ILE A 573 39.17 23.65 -46.60
C ILE A 573 40.62 23.19 -46.45
N VAL A 574 40.86 21.99 -45.93
CA VAL A 574 42.20 21.41 -45.76
C VAL A 574 42.86 21.23 -47.13
N LYS A 575 42.11 20.77 -48.13
CA LYS A 575 42.63 20.62 -49.51
C LYS A 575 43.04 21.96 -50.11
N ARG A 576 42.23 23.02 -49.92
CA ARG A 576 42.53 24.38 -50.39
C ARG A 576 43.76 24.97 -49.68
N LEU A 577 43.84 24.85 -48.36
CA LEU A 577 44.97 25.33 -47.55
C LEU A 577 46.30 24.65 -47.91
N LYS A 578 46.28 23.37 -48.28
CA LYS A 578 47.47 22.62 -48.70
C LYS A 578 47.87 22.88 -50.16
N SER A 579 46.96 23.43 -50.97
CA SER A 579 47.20 23.77 -52.38
C SER A 579 47.65 25.21 -52.61
N ALA A 580 47.44 26.08 -51.61
CA ALA A 580 47.95 27.45 -51.57
C ALA A 580 49.42 27.47 -51.12
#